data_AF-S4NW65-F1
#
_entry.id   AF-S4NW65-F1
#
_cell.length_a   1.000
_cell.length_b   1.000
_cell.length_c   1.000
_cell.angle_alpha   90.00
_cell.angle_beta   90.00
_cell.angle_gamma   90.00
#
_symmetry.space_group_name_H-M   'P 1'
#
loop_
_entity.id
_entity.type
_entity.pdbx_description
1 polymer ?
#
loop_
_entity_poly.entity_id
_entity_poly.type
_entity_poly.pdbx_seq_one_letter_code
_entity_poly.pdbx_strand_id
1 'polypeptide(L)'
;RSGVREAALLLVREKAGRYTLQREPLFLDRCVVAADHEPEHFFEVHEITTKDSFIFKAEESARTRIWYRQIQYHAQGAGAWRKRRNALANIMINPMLTRN
;
A
#
# COMPACT_ATOMS: atom_id res chain seq x y z
N ARG A 1 11.91 -4.20 -15.40
CA ARG A 1 11.90 -3.12 -14.37
C ARG A 1 11.39 -1.86 -15.05
N SER A 2 10.40 -1.19 -14.49
CA SER A 2 9.98 0.12 -14.98
C SER A 2 11.16 1.08 -14.79
N GLY A 3 11.43 1.97 -15.74
CA GLY A 3 12.48 2.99 -15.58
C GLY A 3 12.13 4.08 -14.56
N VAL A 4 11.03 3.94 -13.82
CA VAL A 4 10.52 4.94 -12.87
C VAL A 4 11.37 4.87 -11.61
N ARG A 5 11.97 6.02 -11.23
CA ARG A 5 12.85 6.13 -10.07
C ARG A 5 12.08 6.50 -8.80
N GLU A 6 11.16 7.44 -8.92
CA GLU A 6 10.43 8.03 -7.80
C GLU A 6 8.99 8.33 -8.24
N ALA A 7 8.04 8.23 -7.32
CA ALA A 7 6.64 8.54 -7.56
C ALA A 7 5.98 9.04 -6.27
N ALA A 8 4.99 9.92 -6.39
CA ALA A 8 4.20 10.41 -5.28
C ALA A 8 2.70 10.43 -5.63
N LEU A 9 1.84 10.17 -4.65
CA LEU A 9 0.39 10.29 -4.75
C LEU A 9 -0.05 11.60 -4.10
N LEU A 10 -0.70 12.45 -4.89
CA LEU A 10 -1.23 13.75 -4.47
C LEU A 10 -2.74 13.66 -4.24
N LEU A 11 -3.19 14.06 -3.06
CA LEU A 11 -4.62 14.22 -2.77
C LEU A 11 -5.01 15.67 -2.97
N VAL A 12 -5.77 15.95 -4.01
CA VAL A 12 -6.21 17.30 -4.37
C VAL A 12 -7.71 17.47 -4.22
N ARG A 13 -8.11 18.65 -3.79
CA ARG A 13 -9.51 19.09 -3.79
C ARG A 13 -9.66 20.25 -4.76
N GLU A 14 -10.64 20.16 -5.66
CA GLU A 14 -11.03 21.28 -6.50
C GLU A 14 -12.00 22.21 -5.75
N LYS A 15 -11.74 23.51 -5.81
CA LYS A 15 -12.64 24.56 -5.34
C LYS A 15 -12.56 25.76 -6.27
N ALA A 16 -13.69 26.09 -6.92
CA ALA A 16 -13.79 27.22 -7.85
C ALA A 16 -12.70 27.21 -8.95
N GLY A 17 -12.48 26.04 -9.58
CA GLY A 17 -11.49 25.86 -10.64
C GLY A 17 -10.03 25.87 -10.18
N ARG A 18 -9.77 25.85 -8.86
CA ARG A 18 -8.41 25.74 -8.30
C ARG A 18 -8.26 24.44 -7.52
N TYR A 19 -7.15 23.75 -7.71
CA TYR A 19 -6.79 22.57 -6.93
C TYR A 19 -5.94 22.97 -5.72
N THR A 20 -6.29 22.46 -4.55
CA THR A 20 -5.47 22.57 -3.33
C THR A 20 -5.13 21.18 -2.81
N LEU A 21 -3.92 21.02 -2.27
CA LEU A 21 -3.55 19.79 -1.56
C LEU A 21 -4.43 19.63 -0.32
N GLN A 22 -5.03 18.46 -0.17
CA GLN A 22 -5.80 18.08 1.01
C GLN A 22 -4.91 17.50 2.11
N ARG A 23 -3.76 16.94 1.71
CA ARG A 23 -2.74 16.32 2.56
C ARG A 23 -1.37 16.53 1.93
N GLU A 24 -0.33 16.31 2.73
CA GLU A 24 1.03 16.20 2.21
C GLU A 24 1.12 15.06 1.17
N PRO A 25 2.00 15.20 0.15
CA PRO A 25 2.24 14.15 -0.83
C PRO A 25 2.66 12.83 -0.17
N LEU A 26 2.08 11.72 -0.64
CA LEU A 26 2.49 10.38 -0.23
C LEU A 26 3.58 9.88 -1.18
N PHE A 27 4.83 9.87 -0.72
CA PHE A 27 5.94 9.30 -1.49
C PHE A 27 5.82 7.77 -1.52
N LEU A 28 5.66 7.21 -2.73
CA LEU A 28 5.26 5.82 -2.91
C LEU A 28 6.35 4.81 -2.56
N ASP A 29 7.61 5.24 -2.50
CA ASP A 29 8.73 4.46 -1.97
C ASP A 29 8.61 4.17 -0.45
N ARG A 30 7.80 4.96 0.26
CA ARG A 30 7.48 4.80 1.70
C ARG A 30 6.07 4.31 1.94
N CYS A 31 5.36 3.95 0.88
CA CYS A 31 3.98 3.52 0.96
C CYS A 31 3.85 2.03 0.72
N VAL A 32 2.94 1.42 1.46
CA VAL A 32 2.55 0.04 1.30
C VAL A 32 1.10 -0.02 0.81
N VAL A 33 0.86 -0.72 -0.29
CA VAL A 33 -0.45 -0.78 -0.97
C VAL A 33 -1.05 -2.17 -0.81
N ALA A 34 -2.30 -2.25 -0.36
CA ALA A 34 -3.00 -3.52 -0.08
C ALA A 34 -4.47 -3.49 -0.52
N ALA A 35 -5.03 -4.65 -0.85
CA ALA A 35 -6.46 -4.85 -1.06
C ALA A 35 -6.85 -6.22 -0.47
N ASP A 36 -7.93 -6.27 0.31
CA ASP A 36 -8.24 -7.45 1.14
C ASP A 36 -9.10 -8.51 0.44
N HIS A 37 -9.78 -8.19 -0.68
CA HIS A 37 -10.71 -9.11 -1.34
C HIS A 37 -10.72 -8.96 -2.87
N GLU A 38 -10.86 -10.08 -3.57
CA GLU A 38 -11.31 -10.07 -4.97
C GLU A 38 -12.85 -10.14 -5.03
N PRO A 39 -13.51 -9.27 -5.82
CA PRO A 39 -12.92 -8.15 -6.58
C PRO A 39 -12.56 -6.97 -5.67
N GLU A 40 -11.48 -6.24 -6.01
CA GLU A 40 -10.99 -5.13 -5.20
C GLU A 40 -11.99 -3.95 -5.21
N HIS A 41 -12.90 -3.94 -4.23
CA HIS A 41 -13.90 -2.89 -4.06
C HIS A 41 -13.32 -1.59 -3.50
N PHE A 42 -12.18 -1.70 -2.80
CA PHE A 42 -11.34 -0.61 -2.32
C PHE A 42 -9.91 -1.13 -2.20
N PHE A 43 -8.96 -0.22 -2.02
CA PHE A 43 -7.59 -0.55 -1.65
C PHE A 43 -7.09 0.45 -0.60
N GLU A 44 -6.04 0.07 0.11
CA GLU A 44 -5.45 0.85 1.19
C GLU A 44 -4.02 1.25 0.82
N VAL A 45 -3.64 2.47 1.19
CA VAL A 45 -2.26 2.96 1.11
C VAL A 45 -1.83 3.36 2.51
N HIS A 46 -0.78 2.71 3.01
CA HIS A 46 -0.20 2.94 4.33
C HIS A 46 1.14 3.63 4.16
N GLU A 47 1.32 4.82 4.73
CA GLU A 47 2.63 5.47 4.78
C GLU A 47 3.38 4.99 6.03
N ILE A 48 4.58 4.44 5.84
CA ILE A 48 5.32 3.71 6.88
C ILE A 48 5.86 4.64 7.98
N THR A 49 6.22 5.87 7.61
CA THR A 49 6.89 6.85 8.47
C THR A 49 5.90 7.51 9.44
N THR A 50 4.77 7.97 8.94
CA THR A 50 3.69 8.65 9.69
C THR A 50 2.71 7.67 10.30
N LYS A 51 2.65 6.44 9.76
CA LYS A 51 1.65 5.41 10.08
C LYS A 51 0.22 5.80 9.68
N ASP A 52 0.07 6.76 8.79
CA ASP A 52 -1.23 7.10 8.21
C ASP A 52 -1.69 5.99 7.26
N SER A 53 -3.02 5.77 7.24
CA SER A 53 -3.66 4.85 6.29
C SER A 53 -4.81 5.55 5.57
N PHE A 54 -4.90 5.30 4.27
CA PHE A 54 -5.90 5.88 3.39
C PHE A 54 -6.62 4.78 2.62
N ILE A 55 -7.96 4.79 2.70
CA ILE A 55 -8.82 3.90 1.92
C ILE A 55 -9.24 4.64 0.65
N PHE A 56 -9.00 4.02 -0.50
CA PHE A 56 -9.38 4.53 -1.81
C PHE A 56 -10.41 3.63 -2.47
N LYS A 57 -11.42 4.28 -3.06
CA LYS A 57 -12.49 3.63 -3.81
C LYS A 57 -12.95 4.57 -4.92
N ALA A 58 -13.05 4.05 -6.14
CA ALA A 58 -13.67 4.76 -7.25
C ALA A 58 -15.17 4.45 -7.32
N GLU A 59 -15.89 5.18 -8.18
CA GLU A 59 -17.32 4.94 -8.46
C GLU A 59 -17.57 3.51 -8.97
N GLU A 60 -16.66 2.97 -9.77
CA GLU A 60 -16.74 1.64 -10.36
C GLU A 60 -15.62 0.74 -9.86
N SER A 61 -15.94 -0.51 -9.51
CA SER A 61 -14.96 -1.51 -9.10
C SER A 61 -13.85 -1.74 -10.14
N ALA A 62 -14.17 -1.64 -11.44
CA ALA A 62 -13.18 -1.75 -12.50
C ALA A 62 -12.13 -0.62 -12.44
N ARG A 63 -12.56 0.61 -12.13
CA ARG A 63 -11.65 1.76 -11.93
C ARG A 63 -10.84 1.60 -10.66
N THR A 64 -11.43 1.13 -9.57
CA THR A 64 -10.69 0.82 -8.32
C THR A 64 -9.54 -0.14 -8.59
N ARG A 65 -9.78 -1.21 -9.37
CA ARG A 65 -8.73 -2.17 -9.76
C ARG A 65 -7.61 -1.56 -10.58
N ILE A 66 -7.94 -0.68 -11.53
CA ILE A 66 -6.94 0.02 -12.34
C ILE A 66 -6.06 0.87 -11.42
N TRP A 67 -6.66 1.67 -10.54
CA TRP A 67 -5.93 2.50 -9.59
C TRP A 67 -5.04 1.68 -8.65
N TYR A 68 -5.58 0.61 -8.07
CA TYR A 68 -4.83 -0.30 -7.22
C TYR A 68 -3.58 -0.83 -7.95
N ARG A 69 -3.73 -1.37 -9.17
CA ARG A 69 -2.61 -1.90 -9.95
C ARG A 69 -1.56 -0.84 -10.28
N GLN A 70 -1.98 0.38 -10.64
CA GLN A 70 -1.06 1.48 -10.95
C GLN A 70 -0.28 1.92 -9.71
N ILE A 71 -0.98 2.18 -8.60
CA ILE A 71 -0.32 2.63 -7.36
C ILE A 71 0.58 1.53 -6.81
N GLN A 72 0.14 0.27 -6.82
CA GLN A 72 0.97 -0.88 -6.44
C GLN A 72 2.22 -1.01 -7.31
N TYR A 73 2.11 -0.77 -8.62
CA TYR A 73 3.26 -0.79 -9.52
C TYR A 73 4.28 0.32 -9.21
N HIS A 74 3.82 1.50 -8.80
CA HIS A 74 4.69 2.62 -8.45
C HIS A 74 5.21 2.58 -7.00
N ALA A 75 4.55 1.85 -6.11
CA ALA A 75 4.95 1.66 -4.72
C ALA A 75 5.91 0.47 -4.49
N GLN A 76 6.49 -0.10 -5.54
CA GLN A 76 7.34 -1.31 -5.47
C GLN A 76 8.57 -1.18 -4.55
N GLY A 77 8.94 0.03 -4.11
CA GLY A 77 10.05 0.28 -3.20
C GLY A 77 9.87 -0.33 -1.80
N ALA A 78 8.64 -0.38 -1.28
CA ALA A 78 8.36 -0.87 0.07
C ALA A 78 8.01 -2.38 0.12
N GLY A 79 7.91 -3.04 -1.03
CA GLY A 79 7.42 -4.42 -1.13
C GLY A 79 5.90 -4.55 -0.90
N ALA A 80 5.37 -5.76 -1.03
CA ALA A 80 3.96 -6.02 -0.74
C ALA A 80 3.73 -6.12 0.77
N TRP A 81 2.68 -5.48 1.31
CA TRP A 81 2.12 -5.91 2.59
C TRP A 81 1.57 -7.32 2.38
N ARG A 82 2.37 -8.32 2.71
CA ARG A 82 1.83 -9.65 2.92
C ARG A 82 1.27 -9.61 4.33
N LYS A 83 -0.06 -9.78 4.46
CA LYS A 83 -0.69 -10.17 5.73
C LYS A 83 0.27 -11.15 6.39
N ARG A 84 0.74 -10.86 7.61
CA ARG A 84 1.43 -11.88 8.40
C ARG A 84 0.54 -13.10 8.29
N ARG A 85 1.03 -14.18 7.65
CA ARG A 85 0.36 -15.48 7.72
C ARG A 85 -0.03 -15.61 9.19
N ASN A 86 -1.32 -15.86 9.50
CA ASN A 86 -1.75 -16.17 10.86
C ASN A 86 -0.63 -16.97 11.47
N ALA A 87 0.04 -16.43 12.49
CA ALA A 87 1.35 -16.93 12.88
C ALA A 87 1.24 -18.46 12.96
N LEU A 88 2.01 -19.18 12.14
CA LEU A 88 2.21 -20.59 12.46
C LEU A 88 2.75 -20.56 13.88
N ALA A 89 2.13 -21.34 14.78
CA ALA A 89 2.45 -21.36 16.20
C ALA A 89 3.97 -21.25 16.36
N ASN A 90 4.42 -20.25 17.14
CA ASN A 90 5.83 -19.93 17.34
C ASN A 90 6.68 -21.22 17.34
N ILE A 91 7.43 -21.48 16.27
CA ILE A 91 8.37 -22.60 16.27
C ILE A 91 9.49 -22.16 17.22
N MET A 92 9.37 -22.54 18.49
CA MET A 92 10.47 -22.48 19.43
C MET A 92 11.49 -23.53 19.00
N ILE A 93 12.61 -23.09 18.44
CA ILE A 93 13.80 -23.93 18.31
C ILE A 93 14.37 -24.05 19.72
N ASN A 94 14.18 -25.20 20.36
CA ASN A 94 14.79 -25.48 21.65
C ASN A 94 16.32 -25.57 21.46
N PRO A 95 17.13 -24.70 22.09
CA PRO A 95 18.60 -24.76 21.98
C PRO A 95 19.21 -26.05 22.56
N MET A 96 18.42 -26.90 23.23
CA MET A 96 18.86 -28.21 23.71
C MET A 96 18.78 -29.35 22.67
N LEU A 97 18.24 -29.09 21.46
CA LEU A 97 18.12 -30.11 20.40
C LEU A 97 19.35 -30.22 19.47
N THR A 98 20.41 -29.43 19.68
CA THR A 98 21.63 -29.45 18.85
C THR A 98 22.85 -30.10 19.51
N ARG A 99 22.66 -31.03 20.46
CA ARG A 99 23.75 -31.90 20.93
C ARG A 99 23.45 -33.36 20.61
N ASN A 100 23.96 -33.80 19.46
CA ASN A 100 24.43 -35.16 19.20
C ASN A 100 25.74 -35.05 18.42
#